data_AF-A0AA89LTP7-F1
#
_entry.id   AF-A0AA89LTP7-F1
#
_cell.length_a   1.000
_cell.length_b   1.000
_cell.length_c   1.000
_cell.angle_alpha   90.00
_cell.angle_beta   90.00
_cell.angle_gamma   90.00
#
_symmetry.space_group_name_H-M   'P 1'
#
loop_
_entity.id
_entity.type
_entity.pdbx_description
1 polymer ?
#
loop_
_entity_poly.entity_id
_entity_poly.type
_entity_poly.pdbx_seq_one_letter_code
_entity_poly.pdbx_strand_id
1 'polypeptide(L)'
;MHTPRTHHNNVRKLPARVDRHADQLQAAADDAALARDERNEAIAERVTFDVLPFSTEQIAVLDAALRRGHIEDVYEVWSTCQDVLKAEIARRIAAADLAAVAPRFAQTYCSACGAELGPGNAGVSSCADHRARALHIVRAD
;
A
#
# COMPACT_ATOMS: atom_id res chain seq x y z
N MET A 1 -9.28 -57.03 29.90
CA MET A 1 -8.26 -56.48 28.99
C MET A 1 -8.87 -55.26 28.30
N HIS A 2 -8.59 -54.06 28.79
CA HIS A 2 -9.22 -52.83 28.31
C HIS A 2 -8.27 -52.17 27.29
N THR A 3 -8.63 -52.22 26.01
CA THR A 3 -7.89 -51.56 24.94
C THR A 3 -8.23 -50.07 24.96
N PRO A 4 -7.27 -49.14 25.11
CA PRO A 4 -7.56 -47.72 25.05
C PRO A 4 -7.96 -47.37 23.61
N ARG A 5 -9.12 -46.75 23.44
CA ARG A 5 -9.53 -46.14 22.16
C ARG A 5 -8.52 -45.05 21.83
N THR A 6 -7.74 -45.25 20.77
CA THR A 6 -6.92 -44.20 20.17
C THR A 6 -7.85 -43.07 19.71
N HIS A 7 -7.74 -41.90 20.32
CA HIS A 7 -8.43 -40.70 19.84
C HIS A 7 -7.92 -40.35 18.44
N HIS A 8 -8.73 -40.59 17.41
CA HIS A 8 -8.45 -40.16 16.04
C HIS A 8 -8.71 -38.65 15.91
N ASN A 9 -8.02 -37.83 16.68
CA ASN A 9 -8.17 -36.38 16.58
C ASN A 9 -7.36 -35.86 15.37
N ASN A 10 -8.08 -35.42 14.35
CA ASN A 10 -7.75 -34.29 13.46
C ASN A 10 -6.44 -34.27 12.65
N VAL A 11 -5.70 -35.37 12.49
CA VAL A 11 -4.47 -35.36 11.67
C VAL A 11 -4.74 -34.98 10.21
N ARG A 12 -5.92 -35.31 9.65
CA ARG A 12 -6.34 -34.84 8.30
C ARG A 12 -6.98 -33.45 8.27
N LYS A 13 -7.51 -32.94 9.40
CA LYS A 13 -8.10 -31.59 9.46
C LYS A 13 -7.06 -30.48 9.60
N LEU A 14 -5.87 -30.80 10.10
CA LEU A 14 -4.76 -29.86 10.22
C LEU A 14 -4.18 -29.47 8.85
N PRO A 15 -3.84 -30.41 7.94
CA PRO A 15 -3.41 -30.08 6.57
C PRO A 15 -4.45 -29.24 5.83
N ALA A 16 -5.71 -29.68 5.79
CA ALA A 16 -6.78 -28.94 5.10
C ALA A 16 -7.03 -27.54 5.68
N ARG A 17 -6.72 -27.29 6.96
CA ARG A 17 -6.82 -25.96 7.57
C ARG A 17 -5.62 -25.07 7.25
N VAL A 18 -4.43 -25.66 7.17
CA VAL A 18 -3.20 -24.96 6.74
C VAL A 18 -3.32 -24.57 5.27
N ASP A 19 -3.78 -25.49 4.42
CA ASP A 19 -4.01 -25.24 2.99
C ASP A 19 -5.03 -24.10 2.81
N ARG A 20 -6.17 -24.18 3.52
CA ARG A 20 -7.17 -23.10 3.51
C ARG A 20 -6.60 -21.76 4.01
N HIS A 21 -5.73 -21.77 5.00
CA HIS A 21 -5.11 -20.53 5.49
C HIS A 21 -4.16 -19.95 4.44
N ALA A 22 -3.36 -20.79 3.79
CA ALA A 22 -2.48 -20.36 2.70
C ALA A 22 -3.28 -19.79 1.54
N ASP A 23 -4.37 -20.45 1.14
CA ASP A 23 -5.28 -19.96 0.10
C ASP A 23 -5.89 -18.60 0.47
N GLN A 24 -6.28 -18.41 1.73
CA GLN A 24 -6.81 -17.14 2.22
C GLN A 24 -5.77 -16.01 2.21
N LEU A 25 -4.52 -16.32 2.57
CA LEU A 25 -3.44 -15.34 2.51
C LEU A 25 -3.13 -14.95 1.06
N GLN A 26 -3.13 -15.93 0.16
CA GLN A 26 -2.92 -15.67 -1.26
C GLN A 26 -4.05 -14.81 -1.85
N ALA A 27 -5.31 -15.19 -1.60
CA ALA A 27 -6.45 -14.40 -2.05
C ALA A 27 -6.41 -12.96 -1.52
N ALA A 28 -6.06 -12.76 -0.24
CA ALA A 28 -5.91 -11.42 0.33
C ALA A 28 -4.77 -10.61 -0.32
N ALA A 29 -3.66 -11.27 -0.70
CA ALA A 29 -2.56 -10.63 -1.41
C ALA A 29 -2.97 -10.25 -2.85
N ASP A 30 -3.68 -11.13 -3.54
CA ASP A 30 -4.19 -10.89 -4.89
C ASP A 30 -5.22 -9.76 -4.90
N ASP A 31 -6.16 -9.75 -3.94
CA ASP A 31 -7.13 -8.65 -3.77
C ASP A 31 -6.43 -7.32 -3.50
N ALA A 32 -5.37 -7.30 -2.68
CA ALA A 32 -4.60 -6.10 -2.40
C ALA A 32 -3.83 -5.60 -3.64
N ALA A 33 -3.30 -6.52 -4.46
CA ALA A 33 -2.65 -6.18 -5.72
C ALA A 33 -3.66 -5.59 -6.71
N LEU A 34 -4.83 -6.20 -6.84
CA LEU A 34 -5.90 -5.72 -7.71
C LEU A 34 -6.37 -4.32 -7.29
N ALA A 35 -6.63 -4.09 -6.00
CA ALA A 35 -7.04 -2.78 -5.50
C ALA A 35 -5.98 -1.68 -5.75
N ARG A 36 -4.70 -2.04 -5.68
CA ARG A 36 -3.60 -1.12 -6.02
C ARG A 36 -3.62 -0.78 -7.51
N ASP A 37 -3.81 -1.77 -8.36
CA ASP A 37 -3.80 -1.60 -9.81
C ASP A 37 -5.03 -0.78 -10.27
N GLU A 38 -6.23 -1.08 -9.74
CA GLU A 38 -7.45 -0.28 -9.96
C GLU A 38 -7.28 1.19 -9.53
N ARG A 39 -6.65 1.42 -8.38
CA ARG A 39 -6.34 2.79 -7.92
C ARG A 39 -5.36 3.47 -8.87
N ASN A 40 -4.33 2.77 -9.34
CA ASN A 40 -3.33 3.34 -10.24
C ASN A 40 -3.94 3.68 -11.62
N GLU A 41 -4.83 2.83 -12.13
CA GLU A 41 -5.63 3.10 -13.33
C GLU A 41 -6.52 4.33 -13.14
N ALA A 42 -7.26 4.40 -12.02
CA ALA A 42 -8.11 5.55 -11.71
C ALA A 42 -7.32 6.85 -11.46
N ILE A 43 -6.03 6.76 -11.10
CA ILE A 43 -5.12 7.92 -11.07
C ILE A 43 -4.76 8.32 -12.50
N ALA A 44 -4.36 7.35 -13.34
CA ALA A 44 -3.97 7.60 -14.72
C ALA A 44 -5.10 8.24 -15.55
N GLU A 45 -6.33 7.73 -15.43
CA GLU A 45 -7.51 8.27 -16.11
C GLU A 45 -7.82 9.72 -15.74
N ARG A 46 -7.47 10.14 -14.51
CA ARG A 46 -7.69 11.50 -14.02
C ARG A 46 -6.58 12.48 -14.40
N VAL A 47 -5.47 12.02 -14.97
CA VAL A 47 -4.41 12.91 -15.47
C VAL A 47 -4.71 13.28 -16.91
N THR A 48 -5.12 14.52 -17.11
CA THR A 48 -5.45 15.09 -18.41
C THR A 48 -4.38 16.09 -18.85
N PHE A 49 -4.33 16.40 -20.16
CA PHE A 49 -3.29 17.26 -20.74
C PHE A 49 -3.27 18.70 -20.19
N ASP A 50 -4.43 19.22 -19.77
CA ASP A 50 -4.61 20.60 -19.26
C ASP A 50 -3.98 20.83 -17.88
N VAL A 51 -3.74 19.77 -17.11
CA VAL A 51 -3.10 19.83 -15.79
C VAL A 51 -1.64 19.37 -15.82
N LEU A 52 -1.08 19.14 -17.02
CA LEU A 52 0.29 18.66 -17.15
C LEU A 52 1.31 19.73 -16.76
N PRO A 53 2.27 19.39 -15.90
CA PRO A 53 3.24 20.34 -15.37
C PRO A 53 4.45 20.43 -16.30
N PHE A 54 4.26 21.03 -17.47
CA PHE A 54 5.35 21.30 -18.39
C PHE A 54 6.38 22.27 -17.78
N SER A 55 7.66 22.00 -17.97
CA SER A 55 8.71 22.96 -17.66
C SER A 55 8.74 24.10 -18.68
N THR A 56 9.35 25.23 -18.32
CA THR A 56 9.58 26.35 -19.23
C THR A 56 10.33 25.92 -20.49
N GLU A 57 11.30 25.02 -20.35
CA GLU A 57 12.10 24.48 -21.46
C GLU A 57 11.24 23.64 -22.41
N GLN A 58 10.38 22.76 -21.87
CA GLN A 58 9.46 21.95 -22.66
C GLN A 58 8.46 22.83 -23.41
N ILE A 59 7.91 23.85 -22.76
CA ILE A 59 7.02 24.83 -23.41
C ILE A 59 7.74 25.52 -24.57
N ALA A 60 9.01 25.90 -24.40
CA ALA A 60 9.79 26.52 -25.46
C ALA A 60 10.04 25.58 -26.66
N VAL A 61 10.30 24.29 -26.40
CA VAL A 61 10.42 23.26 -27.44
C VAL A 61 9.11 23.11 -28.21
N LEU A 62 8.00 23.00 -27.50
CA LEU A 62 6.67 22.88 -28.08
C LEU A 62 6.30 24.11 -28.94
N ASP A 63 6.52 25.32 -28.43
CA ASP A 63 6.26 26.57 -29.16
C ASP A 63 7.15 26.69 -30.42
N ALA A 64 8.42 26.33 -30.33
CA ALA A 64 9.32 26.32 -31.48
C ALA A 64 8.89 25.33 -32.56
N ALA A 65 8.51 24.11 -32.16
CA ALA A 65 8.00 23.06 -33.06
C ALA A 65 6.70 23.50 -33.76
N LEU A 66 5.74 24.05 -33.00
CA LEU A 66 4.48 24.52 -33.56
C LEU A 66 4.66 25.71 -34.52
N ARG A 67 5.63 26.59 -34.27
CA ARG A 67 5.94 27.72 -35.17
C ARG A 67 6.60 27.28 -36.47
N ARG A 68 7.45 26.24 -36.44
CA ARG A 68 8.05 25.67 -37.66
C ARG A 68 6.99 24.99 -38.53
N GLY A 69 6.06 24.27 -37.91
CA GLY A 69 4.93 23.64 -38.59
C GLY A 69 5.31 22.50 -39.53
N HIS A 70 6.43 21.83 -39.27
CA HIS A 70 6.84 20.64 -40.03
C HIS A 70 6.07 19.41 -39.58
N ILE A 71 5.90 18.43 -40.47
CA ILE A 71 5.20 17.19 -40.12
C ILE A 71 6.02 16.33 -39.16
N GLU A 72 7.34 16.42 -39.25
CA GLU A 72 8.30 15.75 -38.38
C GLU A 72 8.19 16.23 -36.92
N ASP A 73 7.82 17.51 -36.72
CA ASP A 73 7.65 18.13 -35.39
C ASP A 73 6.48 17.52 -34.61
N VAL A 74 5.52 16.87 -35.29
CA VAL A 74 4.39 16.19 -34.64
C VAL A 74 4.88 15.10 -33.69
N TYR A 75 5.94 14.37 -34.06
CA TYR A 75 6.49 13.33 -33.20
C TYR A 75 7.22 13.91 -31.99
N GLU A 76 7.93 15.03 -32.15
CA GLU A 76 8.62 15.72 -31.05
C GLU A 76 7.61 16.26 -30.03
N VAL A 77 6.55 16.92 -30.51
CA VAL A 77 5.45 17.43 -29.67
C VAL A 77 4.75 16.28 -28.95
N TRP A 78 4.38 15.23 -29.68
CA TRP A 78 3.69 14.08 -29.11
C TRP A 78 4.52 13.36 -28.04
N SER A 79 5.81 13.08 -28.34
CA SER A 79 6.69 12.41 -27.38
C SER A 79 6.88 13.23 -26.12
N THR A 80 7.14 14.53 -26.26
CA THR A 80 7.32 15.45 -25.13
C THR A 80 6.09 15.42 -24.21
N CYS A 81 4.89 15.50 -24.79
CA CYS A 81 3.68 15.47 -23.98
C CYS A 81 3.42 14.10 -23.34
N GLN A 82 3.68 12.99 -24.04
CA GLN A 82 3.57 11.66 -23.46
C GLN A 82 4.52 11.45 -22.29
N ASP A 83 5.75 11.96 -22.38
CA ASP A 83 6.76 11.80 -21.34
C ASP A 83 6.35 12.57 -20.08
N VAL A 84 5.82 13.79 -20.24
CA VAL A 84 5.28 14.58 -19.12
C VAL A 84 4.06 13.91 -18.50
N LEU A 85 3.14 13.35 -19.32
CA LEU A 85 1.98 12.60 -18.84
C LEU A 85 2.39 11.39 -18.00
N LYS A 86 3.32 10.56 -18.51
CA LYS A 86 3.84 9.38 -17.79
C LYS A 86 4.50 9.78 -16.48
N ALA A 87 5.31 10.84 -16.49
CA ALA A 87 5.98 11.34 -15.30
C ALA A 87 4.97 11.84 -14.24
N GLU A 88 3.92 12.54 -14.65
CA GLU A 88 2.87 13.01 -13.74
C GLU A 88 2.09 11.86 -13.12
N ILE A 89 1.70 10.86 -13.92
CA ILE A 89 1.02 9.66 -13.41
C ILE A 89 1.92 8.96 -12.38
N ALA A 90 3.20 8.76 -12.68
CA ALA A 90 4.15 8.15 -11.76
C ALA A 90 4.28 8.93 -10.45
N ARG A 91 4.33 10.28 -10.51
CA ARG A 91 4.37 11.12 -9.29
C ARG A 91 3.11 10.97 -8.45
N ARG A 92 1.93 10.93 -9.06
CA ARG A 92 0.66 10.76 -8.32
C ARG A 92 0.54 9.38 -7.70
N ILE A 93 0.96 8.33 -8.40
CA ILE A 93 1.02 6.97 -7.85
C ILE A 93 1.97 6.92 -6.65
N ALA A 94 3.18 7.49 -6.78
CA ALA A 94 4.13 7.54 -5.67
C ALA A 94 3.57 8.29 -4.44
N ALA A 95 2.86 9.40 -4.66
CA ALA A 95 2.18 10.12 -3.58
C ALA A 95 1.08 9.27 -2.92
N ALA A 96 0.29 8.53 -3.70
CA ALA A 96 -0.72 7.62 -3.18
C ALA A 96 -0.13 6.44 -2.40
N ASP A 97 1.02 5.90 -2.84
CA ASP A 97 1.74 4.85 -2.13
C ASP A 97 2.27 5.34 -0.78
N LEU A 98 2.85 6.55 -0.73
CA LEU A 98 3.26 7.16 0.53
C LEU A 98 2.08 7.37 1.47
N ALA A 99 0.95 7.83 0.95
CA ALA A 99 -0.27 8.02 1.74
C ALA A 99 -0.86 6.70 2.27
N ALA A 100 -0.68 5.59 1.55
CA ALA A 100 -1.17 4.27 1.98
C ALA A 100 -0.38 3.69 3.17
N VAL A 101 0.92 4.02 3.29
CA VAL A 101 1.79 3.52 4.36
C VAL A 101 1.85 4.49 5.56
N ALA A 102 1.59 5.79 5.31
CA ALA A 102 1.60 6.79 6.37
C ALA A 102 0.42 6.57 7.36
N PRO A 103 0.69 6.48 8.68
CA PRO A 103 -0.37 6.37 9.66
C PRO A 103 -1.21 7.65 9.65
N ARG A 104 -2.53 7.50 9.55
CA ARG A 104 -3.48 8.64 9.55
C ARG A 104 -3.31 9.56 10.78
N PHE A 105 -2.90 8.99 11.90
CA PHE A 105 -2.59 9.72 13.12
C PHE A 105 -1.12 9.48 13.50
N ALA A 106 -0.34 10.55 13.65
CA ALA A 106 1.06 10.45 14.04
C ALA A 106 1.25 9.91 15.47
N GLN A 107 0.28 10.16 16.34
CA GLN A 107 0.25 9.69 17.71
C GLN A 107 -1.18 9.29 18.10
N THR A 108 -1.30 8.20 18.84
CA THR A 108 -2.55 7.71 19.41
C THR A 108 -2.37 7.38 20.89
N TYR A 109 -3.48 7.37 21.61
CA TYR A 109 -3.52 7.15 23.06
C TYR A 109 -4.56 6.09 23.39
N CYS A 110 -4.33 5.32 24.44
CA CYS A 110 -5.32 4.39 24.96
C CYS A 110 -6.52 5.18 25.49
N SER A 111 -7.71 4.99 24.92
CA SER A 111 -8.92 5.68 25.36
C SER A 111 -9.32 5.34 26.80
N ALA A 112 -8.90 4.17 27.32
CA ALA A 112 -9.24 3.73 28.66
C ALA A 112 -8.28 4.26 29.74
N CYS A 113 -6.99 4.48 29.43
CA CYS A 113 -6.01 4.87 30.46
C CYS A 113 -5.02 5.97 30.07
N GLY A 114 -5.17 6.55 28.88
CA GLY A 114 -4.36 7.67 28.40
C GLY A 114 -2.91 7.34 28.04
N ALA A 115 -2.49 6.07 28.10
CA ALA A 115 -1.12 5.69 27.76
C ALA A 115 -0.81 5.95 26.28
N GLU A 116 0.39 6.40 25.99
CA GLU A 116 0.90 6.57 24.63
C GLU A 116 1.04 5.22 23.92
N LEU A 117 0.45 5.13 22.73
CA LEU A 117 0.52 3.92 21.89
C LEU A 117 1.40 4.10 20.66
N GLY A 118 1.80 5.34 20.34
CA GLY A 118 2.54 5.65 19.12
C GLY A 118 1.63 5.89 17.92
N PRO A 119 2.12 5.74 16.68
CA PRO A 119 1.36 6.05 15.47
C PRO A 119 0.10 5.19 15.31
N GLY A 120 -0.86 5.65 14.52
CA GLY A 120 -2.21 5.04 14.42
C GLY A 120 -2.27 3.60 13.88
N ASN A 121 -1.16 3.06 13.39
CA ASN A 121 -1.01 1.65 13.00
C ASN A 121 -0.36 0.79 14.09
N ALA A 122 0.10 1.37 15.20
CA ALA A 122 0.59 0.67 16.39
C ALA A 122 -0.53 0.29 17.37
N GLY A 123 -1.80 0.46 16.96
CA GLY A 123 -2.97 0.31 17.80
C GLY A 123 -3.03 -1.04 18.52
N VAL A 124 -3.56 -1.00 19.73
CA VAL A 124 -3.79 -2.17 20.57
C VAL A 124 -5.29 -2.43 20.71
N SER A 125 -5.68 -3.70 20.72
CA SER A 125 -7.10 -4.08 20.78
C SER A 125 -7.66 -3.95 22.20
N SER A 126 -6.80 -4.06 23.22
CA SER A 126 -7.18 -3.90 24.62
C SER A 126 -6.18 -3.08 25.43
N CYS A 127 -6.66 -2.49 26.52
CA CYS A 127 -5.81 -1.75 27.46
C CYS A 127 -4.75 -2.65 28.13
N ALA A 128 -4.97 -3.96 28.21
CA ALA A 128 -3.99 -4.89 28.80
C ALA A 128 -2.79 -5.13 27.88
N ASP A 129 -3.00 -5.11 26.56
CA ASP A 129 -1.98 -5.48 25.55
C ASP A 129 -0.76 -4.56 25.59
N HIS A 130 -0.95 -3.28 25.94
CA HIS A 130 0.15 -2.32 26.07
C HIS A 130 0.68 -2.18 27.51
N ARG A 131 0.01 -2.78 28.50
CA ARG A 131 0.42 -2.74 29.92
C ARG A 131 1.39 -3.87 30.29
N ALA A 132 1.51 -4.91 29.45
CA ALA A 132 2.33 -6.08 29.75
C ALA A 132 3.84 -5.83 29.55
N ARG A 133 4.45 -5.07 30.44
CA ARG A 133 5.90 -5.11 30.69
C ARG A 133 6.21 -5.03 32.19
N ALA A 134 6.12 -6.18 32.85
CA ALA A 134 6.93 -6.47 34.02
C ALA A 134 7.33 -7.95 33.95
N LEU A 135 8.49 -8.21 33.34
CA LEU A 135 9.14 -9.51 33.47
C LEU A 135 9.45 -9.69 34.97
N HIS A 136 8.83 -10.69 35.61
CA HIS A 136 9.23 -11.13 36.93
C HIS A 136 10.66 -11.67 36.84
N ILE A 137 11.64 -10.90 37.31
CA ILE A 137 12.98 -11.42 37.59
C ILE A 137 12.81 -12.35 38.79
N VAL A 138 12.78 -13.66 38.54
CA VAL A 138 12.91 -14.66 39.59
C VAL A 138 14.37 -14.67 40.01
N ARG A 139 14.70 -14.05 41.14
CA ARG A 139 15.97 -14.30 41.82
C ARG A 139 15.91 -15.73 42.37
N ALA A 140 16.83 -16.57 41.90
CA ALA A 140 17.12 -17.84 42.52
C ALA A 140 18.06 -17.58 43.69
N ASP A 141 17.58 -17.88 44.90
CA ASP A 141 18.41 -18.09 46.09
C ASP A 141 18.69 -19.59 46.24
#